data_AF-A0A6B2R2I2-F1
#
_entry.id   AF-A0A6B2R2I2-F1
#
_cell.length_a   1.000
_cell.length_b   1.000
_cell.length_c   1.000
_cell.angle_alpha   90.00
_cell.angle_beta   90.00
_cell.angle_gamma   90.00
#
_symmetry.space_group_name_H-M   'P 1'
#
loop_
_entity.id
_entity.type
_entity.pdbx_description
1 polymer ?
#
loop_
_entity_poly.entity_id
_entity_poly.type
_entity_poly.pdbx_seq_one_letter_code
_entity_poly.pdbx_strand_id
1 'polypeptide(L)'
;MNSIFLAPNFNSIPTDLKKHYWGVWKAEPREGKPDKFNKAPRCPTTGRKIGANQPEKFGTFDEAKTAYESGSYTGVGVLLNGTGIVGVDIDDYADVFTLRPEVKLWVQEAIKQGVYCEKSPSGKGLRLFMIGKLPANGRKSAGLEIYDNRRFLTVTGHVVLSDEVA
;
A
#
# COMPACT_ATOMS: atom_id res chain seq x y z
N MET A 1 -8.84 6.58 21.28
CA MET A 1 -9.76 6.16 20.19
C MET A 1 -9.14 4.96 19.52
N ASN A 2 -9.78 3.79 19.58
CA ASN A 2 -9.33 2.62 18.83
C ASN A 2 -9.47 2.93 17.33
N SER A 3 -8.34 3.15 16.67
CA SER A 3 -8.31 3.34 15.22
C SER A 3 -8.74 2.03 14.55
N ILE A 4 -9.70 2.10 13.64
CA ILE A 4 -10.07 0.96 12.76
C ILE A 4 -8.98 0.63 11.73
N PHE A 5 -7.90 1.42 11.70
CA PHE A 5 -6.74 1.21 10.84
C PHE A 5 -5.49 0.89 11.66
N LEU A 6 -4.68 -0.03 11.14
CA LEU A 6 -3.35 -0.35 11.64
C LEU A 6 -2.46 0.90 11.61
N ALA A 7 -1.85 1.22 12.74
CA ALA A 7 -0.82 2.25 12.84
C ALA A 7 0.44 1.76 12.09
N PRO A 8 1.12 2.59 11.27
CA PRO A 8 2.32 2.18 10.56
C PRO A 8 3.46 1.73 11.49
N ASN A 9 4.04 0.58 11.22
CA ASN A 9 5.29 0.08 11.81
C ASN A 9 6.48 0.45 10.91
N PHE A 10 6.99 1.66 11.07
CA PHE A 10 8.05 2.22 10.22
C PHE A 10 9.37 1.44 10.22
N ASN A 11 9.67 0.72 11.30
CA ASN A 11 10.90 -0.07 11.44
C ASN A 11 10.92 -1.27 10.50
N SER A 12 9.74 -1.79 10.13
CA SER A 12 9.60 -2.97 9.30
C SER A 12 9.44 -2.66 7.81
N ILE A 13 9.41 -1.38 7.43
CA ILE A 13 9.36 -0.96 6.03
C ILE A 13 10.76 -1.09 5.42
N PRO A 14 10.93 -1.82 4.29
CA PRO A 14 12.22 -2.02 3.65
C PRO A 14 12.93 -0.72 3.25
N THR A 15 14.25 -0.67 3.39
CA THR A 15 15.08 0.48 3.02
C THR A 15 14.95 0.85 1.55
N ASP A 16 14.84 -0.13 0.65
CA ASP A 16 14.63 0.13 -0.78
C ASP A 16 13.30 0.80 -1.07
N LEU A 17 12.22 0.42 -0.37
CA LEU A 17 10.92 1.07 -0.52
C LEU A 17 10.93 2.53 -0.02
N LYS A 18 11.71 2.82 1.03
CA LYS A 18 11.86 4.17 1.60
C LYS A 18 12.49 5.18 0.63
N LYS A 19 13.22 4.72 -0.41
CA LYS A 19 13.87 5.56 -1.42
C LYS A 19 12.91 6.22 -2.42
N HIS A 20 11.63 5.81 -2.44
CA HIS A 20 10.64 6.31 -3.39
C HIS A 20 9.93 7.58 -2.88
N TYR A 21 8.93 8.04 -3.62
CA TYR A 21 8.11 9.20 -3.26
C TYR A 21 6.99 8.81 -2.29
N TRP A 22 6.83 9.57 -1.21
CA TRP A 22 5.91 9.28 -0.12
C TRP A 22 4.88 10.39 0.09
N GLY A 23 3.70 9.97 0.54
CA GLY A 23 2.62 10.85 0.94
C GLY A 23 1.93 10.33 2.18
N VAL A 24 1.12 11.21 2.78
CA VAL A 24 0.23 10.87 3.90
C VAL A 24 -1.20 10.78 3.41
N TRP A 25 -2.07 10.11 4.15
CA TRP A 25 -3.50 10.05 3.83
C TRP A 25 -4.35 10.17 5.08
N LYS A 26 -5.56 10.70 4.89
CA LYS A 26 -6.64 10.69 5.88
C LYS A 26 -7.74 9.76 5.37
N ALA A 27 -8.30 8.95 6.26
CA ALA A 27 -9.52 8.21 5.99
C ALA A 27 -10.69 9.19 5.87
N GLU A 28 -11.28 9.27 4.68
CA GLU A 28 -12.49 10.05 4.44
C GLU A 28 -13.62 9.07 4.09
N PRO A 29 -14.72 9.00 4.84
CA PRO A 29 -15.84 8.12 4.52
C PRO A 29 -16.32 8.30 3.08
N ARG A 30 -16.68 7.20 2.42
CA ARG A 30 -17.32 7.24 1.10
C ARG A 30 -18.83 7.39 1.27
N GLU A 31 -19.38 8.43 0.66
CA GLU A 31 -20.82 8.65 0.63
C GLU A 31 -21.54 7.42 0.06
N GLY A 32 -22.61 6.99 0.75
CA GLY A 32 -23.41 5.83 0.37
C GLY A 32 -22.73 4.46 0.54
N LYS A 33 -21.52 4.38 1.10
CA LYS A 33 -20.81 3.11 1.34
C LYS A 33 -20.29 3.04 2.78
N PRO A 34 -21.09 2.53 3.72
CA PRO A 34 -20.64 2.25 5.07
C PRO A 34 -19.32 1.46 5.06
N ASP A 35 -18.42 1.80 5.99
CA ASP A 35 -17.12 1.16 6.18
C ASP A 35 -16.11 1.23 5.02
N LYS A 36 -16.42 1.96 3.94
CA LYS A 36 -15.47 2.23 2.85
C LYS A 36 -14.95 3.67 2.97
N PHE A 37 -13.62 3.82 2.88
CA PHE A 37 -12.94 5.09 3.05
C PHE A 37 -12.10 5.44 1.82
N ASN A 38 -12.14 6.69 1.39
CA ASN A 38 -11.17 7.30 0.50
C ASN A 38 -9.86 7.51 1.27
N LYS A 39 -8.76 7.15 0.63
CA LYS A 39 -7.40 7.25 1.17
C LYS A 39 -6.51 8.06 0.21
N ALA A 40 -7.06 9.16 -0.31
CA ALA A 40 -6.37 9.98 -1.31
C ALA A 40 -5.06 10.52 -0.72
N PRO A 41 -3.95 10.50 -1.50
CA PRO A 41 -2.68 11.00 -1.01
C PRO A 41 -2.74 12.50 -0.77
N ARG A 42 -1.96 12.94 0.20
CA ARG A 42 -1.71 14.33 0.56
C ARG A 42 -0.22 14.57 0.63
N CYS A 43 0.17 15.76 0.21
CA CYS A 43 1.54 16.24 0.31
C CYS A 43 1.94 16.27 1.80
N PRO A 44 3.04 15.62 2.21
CA PRO A 44 3.39 15.51 3.63
C PRO A 44 3.75 16.86 4.26
N THR A 45 4.30 17.79 3.47
CA THR A 45 4.74 19.11 3.96
C THR A 45 3.63 20.16 3.97
N THR A 46 2.65 20.06 3.07
CA THR A 46 1.56 21.07 2.94
C THR A 46 0.18 20.57 3.37
N GLY A 47 0.00 19.25 3.51
CA GLY A 47 -1.28 18.59 3.82
C GLY A 47 -2.32 18.63 2.70
N ARG A 48 -2.04 19.30 1.57
CA ARG A 48 -2.97 19.41 0.43
C ARG A 48 -3.17 18.05 -0.24
N LYS A 49 -4.40 17.77 -0.69
CA LYS A 49 -4.69 16.60 -1.55
C LYS A 49 -3.90 16.71 -2.85
N ILE A 50 -3.33 15.59 -3.29
CA ILE A 50 -2.51 15.51 -4.51
C ILE A 50 -2.93 14.28 -5.34
N GLY A 51 -2.61 14.30 -6.63
CA GLY A 51 -2.86 13.18 -7.54
C GLY A 51 -1.62 12.32 -7.75
N ALA A 52 -1.79 11.04 -8.07
CA ALA A 52 -0.68 10.14 -8.41
C ALA A 52 0.05 10.51 -9.72
N ASN A 53 -0.45 11.49 -10.46
CA ASN A 53 0.18 12.10 -11.62
C ASN A 53 1.04 13.33 -11.29
N GLN A 54 1.23 13.65 -10.00
CA GLN A 54 1.97 14.82 -9.51
C GLN A 54 3.12 14.38 -8.57
N PRO A 55 4.10 13.59 -9.05
CA PRO A 55 5.19 13.07 -8.22
C PRO A 55 5.97 14.18 -7.49
N GLU A 56 6.09 15.35 -8.09
CA GLU A 56 6.76 16.53 -7.53
C GLU A 56 6.11 17.09 -6.26
N LYS A 57 4.86 16.70 -5.97
CA LYS A 57 4.14 17.11 -4.75
C LYS A 57 4.19 16.07 -3.63
N PHE A 58 4.71 14.88 -3.91
CA PHE A 58 5.05 13.91 -2.89
C PHE A 58 6.38 14.30 -2.24
N GLY A 59 6.62 13.82 -1.04
CA GLY A 59 7.85 14.05 -0.30
C GLY A 59 8.70 12.80 -0.19
N THR A 60 9.65 12.86 0.72
CA THR A 60 10.49 11.74 1.17
C THR A 60 9.75 10.89 2.21
N PHE A 61 10.30 9.70 2.48
CA PHE A 61 9.82 8.85 3.57
C PHE A 61 9.81 9.58 4.92
N ASP A 62 10.89 10.29 5.24
CA ASP A 62 11.03 10.98 6.53
C ASP A 62 10.02 12.12 6.68
N GLU A 63 9.77 12.90 5.62
CA GLU A 63 8.71 13.92 5.65
C GLU A 63 7.33 13.31 5.88
N ALA A 64 7.02 12.18 5.23
CA ALA A 64 5.75 11.49 5.44
C ALA A 64 5.63 10.88 6.84
N LYS A 65 6.72 10.32 7.38
CA LYS A 65 6.80 9.80 8.74
C LYS A 65 6.57 10.92 9.76
N THR A 66 7.32 12.02 9.68
CA THR A 66 7.17 13.18 10.56
C THR A 66 5.77 13.78 10.46
N ALA A 67 5.22 13.89 9.25
CA ALA A 67 3.86 14.37 9.06
C ALA A 67 2.83 13.46 9.76
N TYR A 68 2.96 12.13 9.63
CA TYR A 68 2.11 11.17 10.33
C TYR A 68 2.25 11.28 11.86
N GLU A 69 3.47 11.37 12.37
CA GLU A 69 3.79 11.46 13.80
C GLU A 69 3.25 12.74 14.46
N SER A 70 2.89 13.77 13.68
CA SER A 70 2.15 14.94 14.19
C SER A 70 0.72 14.61 14.67
N GLY A 71 0.22 13.39 14.41
CA GLY A 71 -1.13 12.94 14.76
C GLY A 71 -2.21 13.43 13.80
N SER A 72 -1.84 14.16 12.74
CA SER A 72 -2.79 14.75 11.81
C SER A 72 -3.28 13.81 10.71
N TYR A 73 -2.70 12.63 10.52
CA TYR A 73 -3.01 11.74 9.38
C TYR A 73 -3.29 10.31 9.84
N THR A 74 -4.04 9.56 9.03
CA THR A 74 -4.38 8.17 9.34
C THR A 74 -3.24 7.21 9.01
N GLY A 75 -2.42 7.53 8.01
CA GLY A 75 -1.25 6.72 7.66
C GLY A 75 -0.43 7.31 6.53
N VAL A 76 0.53 6.51 6.05
CA VAL A 76 1.45 6.85 4.96
C VAL A 76 1.20 5.97 3.74
N GLY A 77 1.84 6.30 2.63
CA GLY A 77 1.93 5.45 1.47
C GLY A 77 3.01 5.90 0.49
N VAL A 78 3.25 5.04 -0.49
CA VAL A 78 4.27 5.23 -1.53
C VAL A 78 3.60 5.45 -2.89
N LEU A 79 4.20 6.31 -3.70
CA LEU A 79 3.82 6.50 -5.09
C LEU A 79 4.63 5.57 -6.00
N LEU A 80 3.90 4.75 -6.75
CA LEU A 80 4.40 4.01 -7.91
C LEU A 80 4.35 4.95 -9.11
N ASN A 81 5.50 5.30 -9.67
CA ASN A 81 5.63 6.30 -10.75
C ASN A 81 6.48 5.81 -11.94
N GLY A 82 6.60 4.49 -12.13
CA GLY A 82 7.39 3.90 -13.22
C GLY A 82 8.89 3.83 -12.95
N THR A 83 9.36 4.12 -11.74
CA THR A 83 10.79 4.15 -11.37
C THR A 83 11.32 2.81 -10.85
N GLY A 84 10.67 1.69 -11.20
CA GLY A 84 11.20 0.35 -10.95
C GLY A 84 10.63 -0.37 -9.72
N ILE A 85 9.57 0.15 -9.11
CA ILE A 85 8.77 -0.60 -8.13
C ILE A 85 7.41 -0.99 -8.68
N VAL A 86 7.05 -2.25 -8.42
CA VAL A 86 5.74 -2.82 -8.65
C VAL A 86 5.06 -2.99 -7.31
N GLY A 87 3.81 -2.55 -7.22
CA GLY A 87 2.93 -2.79 -6.09
C GLY A 87 1.76 -3.69 -6.49
N VAL A 88 1.51 -4.72 -5.69
CA VAL A 88 0.35 -5.59 -5.77
C VAL A 88 -0.61 -5.20 -4.64
N ASP A 89 -1.90 -5.04 -4.95
CA ASP A 89 -2.97 -4.76 -3.99
C ASP A 89 -4.00 -5.89 -4.08
N ILE A 90 -4.20 -6.59 -2.97
CA ILE A 90 -5.17 -7.70 -2.86
C ILE A 90 -6.20 -7.28 -1.80
N ASP A 91 -7.40 -6.93 -2.26
CA ASP A 91 -8.52 -6.61 -1.37
C ASP A 91 -9.16 -7.89 -0.84
N ASP A 92 -9.54 -7.88 0.44
CA ASP A 92 -10.25 -9.00 1.11
C ASP A 92 -9.56 -10.36 0.82
N TYR A 93 -8.26 -10.46 1.16
CA TYR A 93 -7.37 -11.51 0.65
C TYR A 93 -7.84 -12.94 0.98
N ALA A 94 -8.55 -13.13 2.09
CA ALA A 94 -9.09 -14.44 2.48
C ALA A 94 -10.16 -14.93 1.48
N ASP A 95 -11.02 -14.03 1.02
CA ASP A 95 -12.05 -14.34 0.02
C ASP A 95 -11.38 -14.60 -1.33
N VAL A 96 -10.38 -13.79 -1.69
CA VAL A 96 -9.58 -14.00 -2.92
C VAL A 96 -8.90 -15.36 -2.89
N PHE A 97 -8.26 -15.76 -1.79
CA PHE A 97 -7.60 -17.06 -1.68
C PHE A 97 -8.58 -18.23 -1.73
N THR A 98 -9.78 -18.07 -1.16
CA THR A 98 -10.83 -19.09 -1.23
C THR A 98 -11.34 -19.27 -2.66
N LEU A 99 -11.56 -18.16 -3.38
CA LEU A 99 -12.04 -18.18 -4.76
C LEU A 99 -10.94 -18.53 -5.77
N ARG A 100 -9.69 -18.22 -5.44
CA ARG A 100 -8.50 -18.32 -6.31
C ARG A 100 -7.29 -18.87 -5.52
N PRO A 101 -7.27 -20.17 -5.21
CA PRO A 101 -6.18 -20.78 -4.42
C PRO A 101 -4.78 -20.60 -5.03
N GLU A 102 -4.69 -20.43 -6.35
CA GLU A 102 -3.41 -20.14 -7.02
C GLU A 102 -2.83 -18.78 -6.62
N VAL A 103 -3.66 -17.78 -6.32
CA VAL A 103 -3.18 -16.46 -5.85
C VAL A 103 -2.51 -16.59 -4.49
N LYS A 104 -3.05 -17.45 -3.62
CA LYS A 104 -2.41 -17.79 -2.33
C LYS A 104 -1.03 -18.38 -2.54
N LEU A 105 -0.90 -19.35 -3.45
CA LEU A 105 0.38 -19.97 -3.78
C LEU A 105 1.38 -18.95 -4.35
N TRP A 106 0.93 -18.03 -5.20
CA TRP A 106 1.79 -16.96 -5.73
C TRP A 106 2.28 -16.01 -4.64
N VAL A 107 1.42 -15.63 -3.68
CA VAL A 107 1.81 -14.79 -2.54
C VAL A 107 2.81 -15.52 -1.65
N GLN A 108 2.55 -16.80 -1.33
CA GLN A 108 3.48 -17.61 -0.54
C GLN A 108 4.84 -17.74 -1.21
N GLU A 109 4.86 -18.04 -2.51
CA GLU A 109 6.11 -18.16 -3.27
C GLU A 109 6.85 -16.82 -3.35
N ALA A 110 6.15 -15.72 -3.61
CA ALA A 110 6.74 -14.39 -3.60
C ALA A 110 7.44 -14.09 -2.26
N ILE A 111 6.77 -14.36 -1.13
CA ILE A 111 7.36 -14.14 0.20
C ILE A 111 8.60 -15.03 0.40
N LYS A 112 8.56 -16.30 -0.01
CA LYS A 112 9.72 -17.21 0.06
C LYS A 112 10.91 -16.71 -0.76
N GLN A 113 10.64 -16.04 -1.88
CA GLN A 113 11.66 -15.39 -2.72
C GLN A 113 12.13 -14.03 -2.16
N GLY A 114 11.68 -13.64 -0.96
CA GLY A 114 12.09 -12.40 -0.29
C GLY A 114 11.28 -11.17 -0.70
N VAL A 115 10.15 -11.33 -1.37
CA VAL A 115 9.24 -10.20 -1.68
C VAL A 115 8.61 -9.69 -0.40
N TYR A 116 8.66 -8.38 -0.23
CA TYR A 116 8.00 -7.72 0.88
C TYR A 116 6.47 -7.80 0.74
N CYS A 117 5.81 -8.35 1.77
CA CYS A 117 4.36 -8.45 1.89
C CYS A 117 3.91 -7.84 3.22
N GLU A 118 2.82 -7.06 3.22
CA GLU A 118 2.24 -6.47 4.41
C GLU A 118 0.71 -6.53 4.42
N LYS A 119 0.11 -6.41 5.60
CA LYS A 119 -1.34 -6.16 5.75
C LYS A 119 -1.68 -4.74 5.28
N SER A 120 -2.83 -4.59 4.62
CA SER A 120 -3.40 -3.28 4.31
C SER A 120 -3.87 -2.56 5.59
N PRO A 121 -4.22 -1.25 5.57
CA PRO A 121 -4.51 -0.53 6.80
C PRO A 121 -5.74 -1.07 7.52
N SER A 122 -6.68 -1.70 6.82
CA SER A 122 -7.84 -2.35 7.46
C SER A 122 -7.52 -3.73 8.05
N GLY A 123 -6.33 -4.27 7.81
CA GLY A 123 -5.96 -5.65 8.15
C GLY A 123 -6.56 -6.73 7.25
N LYS A 124 -7.51 -6.38 6.37
CA LYS A 124 -8.26 -7.33 5.53
C LYS A 124 -7.66 -7.58 4.15
N GLY A 125 -6.76 -6.71 3.69
CA GLY A 125 -6.08 -6.86 2.40
C GLY A 125 -4.58 -7.13 2.58
N LEU A 126 -3.91 -7.49 1.49
CA LEU A 126 -2.46 -7.63 1.42
C LEU A 126 -1.87 -6.64 0.40
N ARG A 127 -0.65 -6.20 0.66
CA ARG A 127 0.17 -5.52 -0.33
C ARG A 127 1.52 -6.15 -0.47
N LEU A 128 1.95 -6.30 -1.71
CA LEU A 128 3.29 -6.74 -2.03
C LEU A 128 4.02 -5.63 -2.78
N PHE A 129 5.31 -5.47 -2.50
CA PHE A 129 6.17 -4.54 -3.22
C PHE A 129 7.43 -5.26 -3.69
N MET A 130 7.77 -5.09 -4.96
CA MET A 130 8.92 -5.75 -5.59
C MET A 130 9.57 -4.84 -6.64
N ILE A 131 10.86 -5.06 -6.89
CA ILE A 131 11.59 -4.37 -7.94
C ILE A 131 11.23 -5.00 -9.28
N GLY A 132 10.84 -4.20 -10.26
CA GLY A 132 10.50 -4.70 -11.59
C GLY A 132 9.78 -3.70 -12.47
N LYS A 133 9.31 -4.19 -13.63
CA LYS A 133 8.45 -3.48 -14.57
C LYS A 133 7.38 -4.44 -15.06
N LEU A 134 6.16 -3.94 -15.25
CA LEU A 134 5.06 -4.77 -15.74
C LEU A 134 5.01 -4.74 -17.27
N PRO A 135 4.49 -5.82 -17.89
CA PRO A 135 4.04 -5.75 -19.28
C PRO A 135 2.90 -4.73 -19.43
N ALA A 136 2.61 -4.35 -20.68
CA ALA A 136 1.62 -3.31 -20.97
C ALA A 136 0.19 -3.65 -20.49
N ASN A 137 -0.17 -4.94 -20.44
CA ASN A 137 -1.53 -5.43 -20.18
C ASN A 137 -1.59 -6.35 -18.94
N GLY A 138 -2.80 -6.72 -18.49
CA GLY A 138 -3.00 -7.75 -17.46
C GLY A 138 -2.92 -7.25 -15.99
N ARG A 139 -3.33 -6.00 -15.73
CA ARG A 139 -3.10 -5.32 -14.44
C ARG A 139 -4.16 -5.55 -13.37
N LYS A 140 -5.34 -6.06 -13.73
CA LYS A 140 -6.46 -6.22 -12.80
C LYS A 140 -7.28 -7.45 -13.13
N SER A 141 -7.57 -8.26 -12.11
CA SER A 141 -8.49 -9.40 -12.22
C SER A 141 -9.02 -9.77 -10.84
N ALA A 142 -10.35 -9.80 -10.68
CA ALA A 142 -11.05 -10.41 -9.53
C ALA A 142 -10.45 -10.11 -8.13
N GLY A 143 -10.25 -8.84 -7.79
CA GLY A 143 -9.73 -8.42 -6.46
C GLY A 143 -8.21 -8.37 -6.35
N LEU A 144 -7.48 -8.82 -7.38
CA LEU A 144 -6.03 -8.64 -7.53
C LEU A 144 -5.76 -7.48 -8.50
N GLU A 145 -4.99 -6.50 -8.04
CA GLU A 145 -4.54 -5.37 -8.85
C GLU A 145 -3.01 -5.22 -8.76
N ILE A 146 -2.36 -4.98 -9.90
CA ILE A 146 -0.90 -4.86 -10.01
C ILE A 146 -0.55 -3.55 -10.73
N TYR A 147 0.37 -2.79 -10.15
CA TYR A 147 0.70 -1.44 -10.56
C TYR A 147 2.20 -1.23 -10.60
N ASP A 148 2.70 -0.53 -11.61
CA ASP A 148 4.09 -0.05 -11.67
C ASP A 148 4.18 1.47 -11.85
N ASN A 149 3.05 2.14 -12.13
CA ASN A 149 3.01 3.56 -12.43
C ASN A 149 1.65 4.20 -12.06
N ARG A 150 1.68 5.52 -11.80
CA ARG A 150 0.55 6.40 -11.47
C ARG A 150 -0.40 5.85 -10.41
N ARG A 151 0.12 5.17 -9.39
CA ARG A 151 -0.69 4.63 -8.29
C ARG A 151 -0.04 4.93 -6.94
N PHE A 152 -0.84 5.47 -6.03
CA PHE A 152 -0.49 5.56 -4.62
C PHE A 152 -1.01 4.31 -3.90
N LEU A 153 -0.13 3.59 -3.22
CA LEU A 153 -0.51 2.50 -2.32
C LEU A 153 -0.16 2.90 -0.89
N THR A 154 -1.13 2.75 0.02
CA THR A 154 -0.85 2.96 1.44
C THR A 154 0.15 1.92 1.92
N VAL A 155 0.97 2.24 2.92
CA VAL A 155 1.97 1.33 3.49
C VAL A 155 1.77 1.26 4.99
N THR A 156 1.91 0.07 5.57
CA THR A 156 1.67 -0.17 7.00
C THR A 156 2.89 -0.71 7.74
N GLY A 157 3.83 -1.40 7.10
CA GLY A 157 4.92 -2.06 7.84
C GLY A 157 4.49 -3.32 8.60
N HIS A 158 3.24 -3.75 8.54
CA HIS A 158 2.76 -4.97 9.20
C HIS A 158 3.07 -6.18 8.33
N VAL A 159 4.32 -6.62 8.39
CA VAL A 159 4.88 -7.71 7.57
C VAL A 159 4.05 -8.97 7.72
N VAL A 160 3.84 -9.67 6.60
CA VAL A 160 3.22 -10.99 6.55
C VAL A 160 4.28 -12.01 6.16
N LEU A 161 4.47 -13.03 7.00
CA LEU A 161 5.38 -14.14 6.75
C LEU A 161 4.67 -15.25 5.97
N SER A 162 5.42 -16.12 5.28
CA SER A 162 4.84 -17.17 4.42
C SER A 162 3.85 -18.07 5.17
N ASP A 163 4.14 -18.37 6.42
CA ASP A 163 3.38 -19.33 7.23
C ASP A 163 2.09 -18.71 7.79
N GLU A 164 1.98 -17.38 7.75
CA GLU A 164 0.78 -16.62 8.11
C GLU A 164 -0.20 -16.49 6.94
N VAL A 165 0.24 -16.83 5.73
CA VAL A 165 -0.58 -16.94 4.52
C VAL A 165 -1.19 -18.34 4.47
N ALA A 166 -1.92 -18.71 5.52
CA ALA A 166 -2.55 -20.02 5.69
C ALA A 166 -3.95 -20.11 5.09
#